data_AF-E4NPH3-F1
#
_entry.id   AF-E4NPH3-F1
#
_cell.length_a   1.000
_cell.length_b   1.000
_cell.length_c   1.000
_cell.angle_alpha   90.00
_cell.angle_beta   90.00
_cell.angle_gamma   90.00
#
_symmetry.space_group_name_H-M   'P 1'
#
loop_
_entity.id
_entity.type
_entity.pdbx_description
1 polymer ?
#
loop_
_entity_poly.entity_id
_entity_poly.type
_entity_poly.pdbx_seq_one_letter_code
_entity_poly.pdbx_strand_id
1 'polypeptide(L)'
;MFEQFSSGYYLGRLYVEPYDGDVPAIQREDHTHVNERLYAEEELVRLDIPLVMKLDQEHFPVVGNENIPSGTLALPEDFAGSDLPDDKSVLLAKPDRATELLRYAGYDLDNGAALA
;
A
#
# COMPACT_ATOMS: atom_id res chain seq x y z
N MET A 1 0.13 8.82 10.06
CA MET A 1 0.98 9.73 9.28
C MET A 1 2.30 9.03 9.01
N PHE A 2 2.81 9.09 7.78
CA PHE A 2 4.07 8.45 7.38
C PHE A 2 5.24 9.44 7.48
N GLU A 3 6.40 8.98 7.95
CA GLU A 3 7.61 9.78 8.14
C GLU A 3 8.79 9.19 7.35
N GLN A 4 9.75 10.02 6.94
CA GLN A 4 10.92 9.52 6.22
C GLN A 4 11.76 8.60 7.13
N PHE A 5 11.93 7.35 6.71
CA PHE A 5 12.70 6.36 7.48
C PHE A 5 14.02 6.01 6.81
N SER A 6 14.01 5.83 5.48
CA SER A 6 15.21 5.50 4.71
C SER A 6 15.20 6.15 3.32
N SER A 7 16.22 5.84 2.51
CA SER A 7 16.26 6.24 1.10
C SER A 7 15.04 5.72 0.34
N GLY A 8 14.62 4.47 0.58
CA GLY A 8 13.55 3.80 -0.16
C GLY A 8 12.20 3.67 0.55
N TYR A 9 12.09 4.07 1.82
CA TYR A 9 10.86 3.87 2.61
C TYR A 9 10.50 5.06 3.50
N TYR A 10 9.19 5.24 3.65
CA TYR A 10 8.57 5.93 4.78
C TYR A 10 8.11 4.91 5.84
N LEU A 11 8.04 5.31 7.10
CA LEU A 11 7.52 4.53 8.22
C LEU A 11 6.22 5.15 8.73
N GLY A 12 5.19 4.34 8.94
CA GLY A 12 3.93 4.75 9.53
C GLY A 12 3.43 3.71 10.52
N ARG A 13 2.40 4.08 11.27
CA ARG A 13 1.67 3.17 12.14
C ARG A 13 0.22 3.10 11.68
N LEU A 14 -0.29 1.89 11.50
CA LEU A 14 -1.64 1.61 11.07
C LEU A 14 -2.24 0.52 11.98
N TYR A 15 -3.55 0.57 12.17
CA TYR A 15 -4.28 -0.56 12.72
C TYR A 15 -4.36 -1.63 11.62
N VAL A 16 -3.88 -2.83 11.89
CA VAL A 16 -3.86 -3.91 10.90
C VAL A 16 -4.88 -4.95 11.29
N GLU A 17 -5.79 -5.30 10.39
CA GLU A 17 -6.81 -6.31 10.64
C GLU A 17 -7.02 -7.25 9.45
N PRO A 18 -7.38 -8.53 9.71
CA PRO A 18 -7.83 -9.42 8.66
C PRO A 18 -9.17 -8.96 8.08
N TYR A 19 -9.38 -9.17 6.78
CA TYR A 19 -10.67 -8.92 6.14
C TYR A 19 -10.94 -9.88 4.98
N ASP A 20 -12.21 -9.97 4.59
CA ASP A 20 -12.70 -10.83 3.50
C ASP A 20 -12.59 -10.12 2.14
N GLY A 21 -11.37 -10.00 1.63
CA GLY A 21 -11.13 -9.57 0.26
C GLY A 21 -9.78 -10.03 -0.25
N ASP A 22 -9.56 -9.88 -1.56
CA ASP A 22 -8.47 -10.61 -2.24
C ASP A 22 -7.10 -9.92 -2.20
N VAL A 23 -7.06 -8.59 -1.97
CA VAL A 23 -5.83 -7.78 -2.10
C VAL A 23 -5.73 -6.74 -0.99
N PRO A 24 -4.59 -6.63 -0.27
CA PRO A 24 -4.42 -5.67 0.82
C PRO A 24 -4.96 -4.27 0.49
N ALA A 25 -5.64 -3.66 1.45
CA ALA A 25 -6.36 -2.41 1.20
C ALA A 25 -6.25 -1.43 2.36
N ILE A 26 -6.27 -0.14 2.03
CA ILE A 26 -6.47 0.95 2.99
C ILE A 26 -7.68 1.78 2.57
N GLN A 27 -8.12 2.69 3.43
CA GLN A 27 -9.20 3.61 3.12
C GLN A 27 -8.91 4.41 1.84
N ARG A 28 -9.91 4.57 0.96
CA ARG A 28 -9.73 5.18 -0.37
C ARG A 28 -9.20 6.62 -0.33
N GLU A 29 -9.64 7.44 0.61
CA GLU A 29 -9.16 8.83 0.72
C GLU A 29 -7.72 8.86 1.25
N ASP A 30 -7.36 8.01 2.21
CA ASP A 30 -6.00 7.82 2.69
C ASP A 30 -5.07 7.37 1.55
N HIS A 31 -5.50 6.41 0.72
CA HIS A 31 -4.77 5.99 -0.48
C HIS A 31 -4.53 7.14 -1.46
N THR A 32 -5.57 7.95 -1.68
CA THR A 32 -5.51 9.11 -2.58
C THR A 32 -4.54 10.15 -2.04
N HIS A 33 -4.64 10.50 -0.75
CA HIS A 33 -3.75 11.47 -0.12
C HIS A 33 -2.30 11.01 -0.04
N VAL A 34 -2.05 9.72 0.18
CA VAL A 34 -0.69 9.16 0.15
C VAL A 34 -0.11 9.25 -1.26
N ASN A 35 -0.89 8.90 -2.29
CA ASN A 35 -0.45 9.05 -3.68
C ASN A 35 -0.19 10.52 -4.04
N GLU A 36 -1.11 11.43 -3.72
CA GLU A 36 -0.97 12.87 -3.97
C GLU A 36 0.27 13.47 -3.32
N ARG A 37 0.60 13.07 -2.09
CA ARG A 37 1.72 13.69 -1.36
C ARG A 37 3.07 13.05 -1.62
N LEU A 38 3.10 11.73 -1.83
CA LEU A 38 4.35 10.96 -1.84
C LEU A 38 4.70 10.39 -3.22
N TYR A 39 3.73 10.28 -4.13
CA TYR A 39 3.92 9.70 -5.48
C TYR A 39 3.69 10.69 -6.62
N ALA A 40 3.03 11.83 -6.39
CA ALA A 40 2.87 12.85 -7.42
C ALA A 40 4.18 13.63 -7.59
N GLU A 41 5.08 13.14 -8.44
CA GLU A 41 6.25 13.90 -8.85
C GLU A 41 5.93 14.88 -9.99
N GLU A 42 4.92 14.62 -10.84
CA GLU A 42 4.55 15.51 -11.96
C GLU A 42 3.06 15.48 -12.27
N GLU A 43 2.32 16.54 -11.90
CA GLU A 43 0.98 17.03 -12.33
C GLU A 43 -0.22 16.05 -12.51
N LEU A 44 -0.03 14.73 -12.44
CA LEU A 44 -1.05 13.70 -12.62
C LEU A 44 -0.87 12.61 -11.56
N VAL A 45 -1.78 12.57 -10.60
CA VAL A 45 -1.88 11.51 -9.60
C VAL A 45 -2.35 10.23 -10.30
N ARG A 46 -1.47 9.23 -10.42
CA ARG A 46 -1.82 7.89 -10.91
C ARG A 46 -2.43 7.06 -9.77
N LEU A 47 -3.74 7.21 -9.55
CA LEU A 47 -4.48 6.44 -8.56
C LEU A 47 -4.70 4.97 -8.96
N ASP A 48 -4.41 4.64 -10.21
CA ASP A 48 -4.43 3.31 -10.81
C ASP A 48 -3.22 2.46 -10.42
N ILE A 49 -2.16 3.06 -9.87
CA ILE A 49 -0.98 2.33 -9.40
C ILE A 49 -1.14 2.03 -7.90
N PRO A 50 -1.07 0.77 -7.47
CA PRO A 50 -1.16 0.43 -6.05
C PRO A 50 0.05 0.97 -5.29
N LEU A 51 -0.17 1.37 -4.04
CA LEU A 51 0.91 1.63 -3.11
C LEU A 51 1.62 0.31 -2.80
N VAL A 52 2.93 0.33 -2.58
CA VAL A 52 3.63 -0.86 -2.07
C VAL A 52 3.94 -0.67 -0.61
N MET A 53 3.31 -1.48 0.24
CA MET A 53 3.60 -1.51 1.66
C MET A 53 4.38 -2.75 2.03
N LYS A 54 5.05 -2.68 3.18
CA LYS A 54 5.74 -3.79 3.79
C LYS A 54 5.35 -3.89 5.26
N LEU A 55 4.90 -5.07 5.64
CA LEU A 55 4.68 -5.47 7.03
C LEU A 55 5.63 -6.62 7.34
N ASP A 56 6.32 -6.55 8.47
CA ASP A 56 7.35 -7.50 8.87
C ASP A 56 8.41 -7.76 7.77
N GLN A 57 8.32 -8.90 7.08
CA GLN A 57 9.26 -9.32 6.06
C GLN A 57 8.69 -9.28 4.63
N GLU A 58 7.39 -9.01 4.47
CA GLU A 58 6.70 -9.17 3.19
C GLU A 58 6.24 -7.83 2.60
N HIS A 59 6.41 -7.70 1.28
CA HIS A 59 5.92 -6.57 0.50
C HIS A 59 4.66 -6.97 -0.25
N PHE A 60 3.69 -6.08 -0.29
CA PHE A 60 2.44 -6.32 -1.01
C PHE A 60 1.89 -5.03 -1.62
N PRO A 61 1.22 -5.13 -2.79
CA PRO A 61 0.46 -4.04 -3.35
C PRO A 61 -0.76 -3.75 -2.46
N VAL A 62 -1.06 -2.47 -2.27
CA VAL A 62 -2.14 -1.97 -1.44
C VAL A 62 -3.02 -1.05 -2.27
N VAL A 63 -4.32 -1.35 -2.31
CA VAL A 63 -5.32 -0.59 -3.07
C VAL A 63 -6.19 0.29 -2.15
N GLY A 64 -6.87 1.28 -2.74
CA GLY A 64 -7.84 2.10 -2.04
C GLY A 64 -9.26 1.51 -2.05
N ASN A 65 -9.84 1.28 -0.87
CA ASN A 65 -11.18 0.73 -0.68
C ASN A 65 -12.01 1.62 0.25
N GLU A 66 -13.26 1.93 -0.13
CA GLU A 66 -14.17 2.79 0.63
C GLU A 66 -14.70 2.16 1.92
N ASN A 67 -14.69 0.84 2.00
CA ASN A 67 -15.23 0.11 3.15
C ASN A 67 -14.21 -0.05 4.29
N ILE A 68 -12.94 0.31 4.05
CA ILE A 68 -11.88 0.21 5.05
C ILE A 68 -11.86 1.50 5.88
N PRO A 69 -11.85 1.43 7.22
CA PRO A 69 -11.73 2.60 8.07
C PRO A 69 -10.41 3.36 7.82
N SER A 70 -10.44 4.68 7.97
CA SER A 70 -9.21 5.48 7.87
C SER A 70 -8.21 5.09 8.96
N GLY A 71 -6.92 5.05 8.60
CA GLY A 71 -5.86 4.59 9.48
C GLY A 71 -5.75 3.06 9.63
N THR A 72 -6.53 2.29 8.86
CA THR A 72 -6.50 0.83 8.86
C THR A 72 -5.83 0.28 7.60
N LEU A 73 -4.99 -0.73 7.77
CA LEU A 73 -4.52 -1.64 6.72
C LEU A 73 -5.26 -2.97 6.87
N ALA A 74 -6.13 -3.25 5.92
CA ALA A 74 -6.86 -4.50 5.83
C ALA A 74 -6.03 -5.52 5.04
N LEU A 75 -5.78 -6.69 5.61
CA LEU A 75 -5.05 -7.79 4.98
C LEU A 75 -5.98 -8.98 4.71
N PRO A 76 -5.93 -9.61 3.53
CA PRO A 76 -6.67 -10.85 3.32
C PRO A 76 -6.27 -11.89 4.36
N GLU A 77 -7.20 -12.79 4.72
CA GLU A 77 -6.96 -13.81 5.75
C GLU A 77 -5.70 -14.64 5.50
N ASP A 78 -5.37 -14.91 4.23
CA ASP A 78 -4.18 -15.68 3.84
C ASP A 78 -2.84 -14.96 4.16
N PHE A 79 -2.84 -13.63 4.24
CA PHE A 79 -1.68 -12.82 4.62
C PHE A 79 -1.69 -12.44 6.10
N ALA A 80 -2.84 -12.61 6.77
CA ALA A 80 -3.01 -12.19 8.14
C ALA A 80 -2.36 -13.20 9.11
N GLY A 81 -1.39 -12.74 9.88
CA GLY A 81 -0.83 -13.50 10.99
C GLY A 81 -1.85 -13.73 12.11
N SER A 82 -1.65 -14.77 12.91
CA SER A 82 -2.51 -15.09 14.08
C SER A 82 -2.50 -14.02 15.18
N ASP A 83 -1.61 -13.05 15.08
CA ASP A 83 -1.40 -11.93 15.99
C ASP A 83 -2.16 -10.65 15.59
N LEU A 84 -3.04 -10.74 14.59
CA LEU A 84 -3.94 -9.66 14.17
C LEU A 84 -5.36 -9.86 14.74
N PRO A 85 -6.11 -8.78 15.02
CA PRO A 85 -5.79 -7.38 14.70
C PRO A 85 -4.93 -6.66 15.75
N ASP A 86 -4.05 -5.74 15.31
CA ASP A 86 -3.12 -4.99 16.19
C ASP A 86 -2.55 -3.71 15.52
N ASP A 87 -2.03 -2.78 16.32
CA ASP A 87 -1.38 -1.55 15.85
C ASP A 87 0.08 -1.79 15.44
N LYS A 88 0.33 -1.97 14.14
CA LYS A 88 1.63 -2.36 13.60
C LYS A 88 2.37 -1.21 12.92
N SER A 89 3.70 -1.34 12.90
CA SER A 89 4.58 -0.49 12.11
C SER A 89 4.61 -0.98 10.67
N VAL A 90 4.27 -0.10 9.73
CA VAL A 90 4.21 -0.40 8.30
C VAL A 90 5.20 0.49 7.55
N LEU A 91 6.00 -0.11 6.68
CA LEU A 91 6.88 0.62 5.78
C LEU A 91 6.17 0.85 4.45
N LEU A 92 6.10 2.09 4.01
CA LEU A 92 5.59 2.46 2.68
C LEU A 92 6.78 2.68 1.76
N ALA A 93 6.83 1.97 0.63
CA ALA A 93 7.86 2.18 -0.37
C ALA A 93 7.70 3.56 -1.03
N LYS A 94 8.84 4.19 -1.33
CA LYS A 94 8.88 5.40 -2.17
C LYS A 94 8.62 5.06 -3.64
N PRO A 95 8.26 6.05 -4.49
CA PRO A 95 7.84 5.79 -5.88
C PRO A 95 8.80 4.94 -6.71
N ASP A 96 10.10 5.27 -6.71
CA ASP A 96 11.12 4.47 -7.42
C ASP A 96 11.14 3.02 -6.93
N ARG A 97 11.12 2.83 -5.60
CA ARG A 97 11.19 1.51 -4.99
C ARG A 97 9.91 0.70 -5.23
N ALA A 98 8.76 1.35 -5.18
CA ALA A 98 7.48 0.73 -5.47
C ALA A 98 7.40 0.27 -6.94
N THR A 99 7.85 1.13 -7.86
CA THR A 99 7.93 0.81 -9.30
C THR A 99 8.79 -0.44 -9.55
N GLU A 100 9.97 -0.52 -8.93
CA GLU A 100 10.82 -1.73 -9.02
C GLU A 100 10.10 -2.98 -8.50
N LEU A 101 9.48 -2.90 -7.32
CA LEU A 101 8.82 -4.04 -6.69
C LEU A 101 7.61 -4.53 -7.48
N LEU A 102 6.81 -3.61 -8.00
CA LEU A 102 5.65 -3.92 -8.83
C LEU A 102 6.06 -4.60 -10.15
N ARG A 103 7.15 -4.14 -10.79
CA ARG A 103 7.71 -4.81 -11.98
C ARG A 103 8.12 -6.26 -11.68
N TYR A 104 8.74 -6.52 -10.53
CA TYR A 104 9.09 -7.90 -10.14
C TYR A 104 7.87 -8.77 -9.81
N ALA A 105 6.79 -8.15 -9.31
CA ALA A 105 5.52 -8.83 -9.06
C ALA A 105 4.67 -9.06 -10.33
N GLY A 106 5.12 -8.58 -11.49
CA GLY A 106 4.44 -8.77 -12.77
C GLY A 106 3.38 -7.71 -13.09
N TYR A 107 3.33 -6.60 -12.36
CA TYR A 107 2.48 -5.47 -12.72
C TYR A 107 3.02 -4.76 -13.97
N ASP A 108 2.15 -4.56 -14.97
CA ASP A 108 2.42 -3.68 -16.11
C ASP A 108 2.14 -2.23 -15.69
N LEU A 109 3.21 -1.47 -15.45
CA LEU A 109 3.14 -0.05 -15.09
C LEU A 109 3.17 0.87 -16.32
N ASP A 110 3.44 0.32 -17.50
CA ASP A 110 3.56 1.07 -18.76
C ASP A 110 2.20 1.18 -19.49
N ASN A 111 1.21 0.37 -19.08
CA ASN A 111 -0.16 0.41 -19.56
C ASN A 111 -1.10 0.30 -18.35
N GLY A 112 -1.84 1.35 -18.01
CA GLY A 112 -2.80 1.40 -16.88
C GLY A 112 -4.02 0.47 -17.07
N ALA A 113 -3.78 -0.80 -17.33
CA ALA A 113 -4.74 -1.86 -17.53
C ALA A 113 -4.12 -3.14 -16.98
N ALA A 114 -4.48 -3.49 -15.75
CA ALA A 114 -4.24 -4.82 -15.18
C ALA A 114 -4.73 -5.88 -16.18
N LEU A 115 -3.84 -6.80 -16.59
CA LEU A 115 -4.23 -7.98 -17.34
C LEU A 115 -4.42 -9.16 -16.38
N ALA A 116 -5.70 -9.56 -16.31
CA ALA A 116 -6.30 -10.88 -16.07
C ALA A 116 -5.52 -11.96 -15.31
#